data_AF-A0A7W5ZR01-F1
#
_entry.id   AF-A0A7W5ZR01-F1
#
_cell.length_a   1.000
_cell.length_b   1.000
_cell.length_c   1.000
_cell.angle_alpha   90.00
_cell.angle_beta   90.00
_cell.angle_gamma   90.00
#
_symmetry.space_group_name_H-M   'P 1'
#
loop_
_entity.id
_entity.type
_entity.pdbx_description
1 polymer ?
#
loop_
_entity_poly.entity_id
_entity_poly.type
_entity_poly.pdbx_seq_one_letter_code
_entity_poly.pdbx_strand_id
1 'polypeptide(L)'
;MTNIEFKEKLQIAIQKQNHELLEEVIELFWSFEPKNLIEEEFNQLLLTPNHYQHQYLTKYLQDVLRFESSVSVIDQILTQGFEYMNHYSEDGVIAKWFSHALMDIGTPEAITVLKKHAESSNPEIRQEMQYRLLKNGIINKIPYDSISLQLTSYEEQQASLPTEGNHFIAHEADDTLTFYAAFNDAIANYAVANQRFGGHAFSFNRMTWIKPSFMWMMYRSEWATAENQQRILALRIRKQDAVKMLQEGVLSSFDATKYTDEAAWKQDLSQSEVRIQWDPDHDEFGMKLKRKAIQIGLKGEVLRKFATEMLSQIEDITSFVTAQRIQKSINSDFLVPQEKVFFFEGNFLKISL
;
A
#
# COMPACT_ATOMS: atom_id res chain seq x y z
N MET A 1 -38.49 -12.63 -29.99
CA MET A 1 -38.38 -11.19 -29.69
C MET A 1 -37.57 -10.54 -30.80
N THR A 2 -37.92 -9.35 -31.28
CA THR A 2 -37.09 -8.61 -32.24
C THR A 2 -36.13 -7.66 -31.51
N ASN A 3 -35.09 -7.15 -32.19
CA ASN A 3 -34.21 -6.12 -31.60
C ASN A 3 -34.99 -4.86 -31.19
N ILE A 4 -36.05 -4.51 -31.93
CA ILE A 4 -36.93 -3.36 -31.63
C ILE A 4 -37.68 -3.62 -30.32
N GLU A 5 -38.29 -4.79 -30.17
CA GLU A 5 -39.01 -5.16 -28.95
C GLU A 5 -38.09 -5.20 -27.72
N PHE A 6 -36.84 -5.63 -27.89
CA PHE A 6 -35.84 -5.60 -26.82
C PHE A 6 -35.53 -4.16 -26.39
N LYS A 7 -35.21 -3.29 -27.36
CA LYS A 7 -34.90 -1.87 -27.09
C LYS A 7 -36.05 -1.18 -26.37
N GLU A 8 -37.28 -1.36 -26.82
CA GLU A 8 -38.46 -0.78 -26.18
C GLU A 8 -38.61 -1.23 -24.72
N LYS A 9 -38.45 -2.53 -24.45
CA LYS A 9 -38.51 -3.05 -23.09
C LYS A 9 -37.41 -2.49 -22.20
N LEU A 10 -36.17 -2.42 -22.71
CA LEU A 10 -35.05 -1.83 -21.98
C LEU A 10 -35.32 -0.36 -21.62
N GLN A 11 -35.79 0.45 -22.58
CA GLN A 11 -36.11 1.85 -22.32
C GLN A 11 -37.23 2.00 -21.28
N ILE A 12 -38.26 1.15 -21.33
CA ILE A 12 -39.34 1.14 -20.33
C ILE A 12 -38.79 0.77 -18.94
N ALA A 13 -37.92 -0.23 -18.86
CA ALA A 13 -37.30 -0.65 -17.59
C ALA A 13 -36.51 0.50 -16.95
N ILE A 14 -35.66 1.16 -17.74
CA ILE A 14 -34.82 2.29 -17.31
C ILE A 14 -35.68 3.49 -16.89
N GLN A 15 -36.63 3.90 -17.73
CA GLN A 15 -37.51 5.05 -17.45
C GLN A 15 -38.32 4.86 -16.16
N LYS A 16 -38.76 3.63 -15.89
CA LYS A 16 -39.52 3.31 -14.67
C LYS A 16 -38.64 3.02 -13.46
N GLN A 17 -37.31 2.97 -13.62
CA GLN A 17 -36.36 2.49 -12.62
C GLN A 17 -36.80 1.14 -12.00
N ASN A 18 -37.38 0.27 -12.83
CA ASN A 18 -37.96 -0.99 -12.38
C ASN A 18 -36.89 -2.09 -12.46
N HIS A 19 -36.38 -2.47 -11.29
CA HIS A 19 -35.35 -3.49 -11.14
C HIS A 19 -35.78 -4.87 -11.66
N GLU A 20 -36.98 -5.34 -11.33
CA GLU A 20 -37.49 -6.65 -11.78
C GLU A 20 -37.58 -6.71 -13.30
N LEU A 21 -38.12 -5.65 -13.91
CA LEU A 21 -38.21 -5.56 -15.37
C LEU A 21 -36.83 -5.47 -16.03
N LEU A 22 -35.85 -4.85 -15.37
CA LEU A 22 -34.49 -4.76 -15.89
C LEU A 22 -33.79 -6.13 -15.87
N GLU A 23 -33.96 -6.90 -14.80
CA GLU A 23 -33.45 -8.28 -14.72
C GLU A 23 -34.12 -9.18 -15.78
N GLU A 24 -35.45 -9.07 -15.98
CA GLU A 24 -36.14 -9.77 -17.08
C GLU A 24 -35.56 -9.41 -18.46
N VAL A 25 -35.26 -8.13 -18.70
CA VAL A 25 -34.65 -7.68 -19.95
C VAL A 25 -33.25 -8.28 -20.11
N ILE A 26 -32.46 -8.37 -19.05
CA ILE A 26 -31.11 -8.96 -19.12
C ILE A 26 -31.15 -10.48 -19.31
N GLU A 27 -32.09 -11.19 -18.69
CA GLU A 27 -32.29 -12.62 -18.95
C GLU A 27 -32.67 -12.88 -20.42
N LEU A 28 -33.53 -12.03 -20.98
CA LEU A 28 -33.87 -12.09 -22.39
C LEU A 28 -32.64 -11.83 -23.27
N PHE A 29 -31.78 -10.88 -22.90
CA PHE A 29 -30.52 -10.62 -23.58
C PHE A 29 -29.64 -11.88 -23.69
N TRP A 30 -29.48 -12.63 -22.59
CA TRP A 30 -28.70 -13.87 -22.59
C TRP A 30 -29.33 -14.99 -23.41
N SER A 31 -30.66 -15.12 -23.37
CA SER A 31 -31.38 -16.17 -24.10
C SER A 31 -31.33 -16.01 -25.62
N PHE A 32 -31.04 -14.80 -26.10
CA PHE A 32 -31.28 -14.43 -27.49
C PHE A 32 -30.08 -14.69 -28.42
N GLU A 33 -28.97 -15.30 -27.96
CA GLU A 33 -27.71 -15.52 -28.72
C GLU A 33 -27.50 -14.43 -29.79
N PRO A 34 -27.14 -13.20 -29.39
CA PRO A 34 -27.40 -12.05 -30.24
C PRO A 34 -26.44 -12.05 -31.43
N LYS A 35 -26.87 -12.64 -32.55
CA LYS A 35 -26.13 -12.57 -33.81
C LYS A 35 -26.02 -11.14 -34.34
N ASN A 36 -26.87 -10.23 -33.82
CA ASN A 36 -26.89 -8.78 -34.09
C ASN A 36 -27.20 -8.01 -32.80
N LEU A 37 -26.30 -8.10 -31.83
CA LEU A 37 -26.28 -7.20 -30.68
C LEU A 37 -26.09 -5.77 -31.19
N ILE A 38 -27.08 -4.89 -30.99
CA ILE A 38 -26.89 -3.47 -31.26
C ILE A 38 -26.07 -2.94 -30.08
N GLU A 39 -24.83 -2.58 -30.39
CA GLU A 39 -23.79 -2.15 -29.45
C GLU A 39 -24.24 -1.04 -28.48
N GLU A 40 -25.19 -0.20 -28.92
CA GLU A 40 -25.80 0.87 -28.12
C GLU A 40 -26.54 0.35 -26.88
N GLU A 41 -27.40 -0.67 -27.02
CA GLU A 41 -28.20 -1.20 -25.90
C GLU A 41 -27.32 -1.93 -24.88
N PHE A 42 -26.27 -2.60 -25.34
CA PHE A 42 -25.30 -3.24 -24.45
C PHE A 42 -24.57 -2.20 -23.58
N ASN A 43 -24.12 -1.12 -24.21
CA ASN A 43 -23.52 0.02 -23.54
C ASN A 43 -24.47 0.68 -22.55
N GLN A 44 -25.75 0.80 -22.91
CA GLN A 44 -26.77 1.31 -22.01
C GLN A 44 -26.96 0.41 -20.79
N LEU A 45 -26.97 -0.92 -20.96
CA LEU A 45 -27.00 -1.86 -19.84
C LEU A 45 -25.79 -1.69 -18.91
N LEU A 46 -24.57 -1.56 -19.44
CA LEU A 46 -23.38 -1.34 -18.60
C LEU A 46 -23.49 -0.08 -17.71
N LEU A 47 -24.11 0.99 -18.20
CA LEU A 47 -24.32 2.24 -17.46
C LEU A 47 -25.50 2.20 -16.49
N THR A 48 -26.47 1.33 -16.72
CA THR A 48 -27.74 1.38 -16.00
C THR A 48 -27.56 0.86 -14.58
N PRO A 49 -27.85 1.64 -13.53
CA PRO A 49 -27.76 1.16 -12.15
C PRO A 49 -28.89 0.17 -11.83
N ASN A 50 -28.84 -0.44 -10.65
CA ASN A 50 -29.88 -1.30 -10.10
C ASN A 50 -30.10 -2.60 -10.89
N HIS A 51 -29.02 -3.30 -11.26
CA HIS A 51 -29.07 -4.71 -11.64
C HIS A 51 -27.78 -5.43 -11.23
N TYR A 52 -27.83 -6.75 -11.07
CA TYR A 52 -26.68 -7.52 -10.54
C TYR A 52 -25.70 -8.00 -11.62
N GLN A 53 -26.08 -7.84 -12.89
CA GLN A 53 -25.42 -8.48 -14.03
C GLN A 53 -24.17 -7.73 -14.54
N HIS A 54 -23.73 -6.64 -13.91
CA HIS A 54 -22.58 -5.84 -14.38
C HIS A 54 -21.31 -6.68 -14.56
N GLN A 55 -21.04 -7.63 -13.66
CA GLN A 55 -19.89 -8.53 -13.79
C GLN A 55 -20.01 -9.41 -15.04
N TYR A 56 -21.17 -10.02 -15.26
CA TYR A 56 -21.40 -10.93 -16.40
C TYR A 56 -21.36 -10.17 -17.73
N LEU A 57 -21.98 -9.00 -17.80
CA LEU A 57 -21.91 -8.11 -18.96
C LEU A 57 -20.46 -7.72 -19.25
N THR A 58 -19.71 -7.25 -18.25
CA THR A 58 -18.31 -6.84 -18.44
C THR A 58 -17.43 -8.01 -18.87
N LYS A 59 -17.65 -9.21 -18.33
CA LYS A 59 -16.96 -10.43 -18.75
C LYS A 59 -17.31 -10.82 -20.19
N TYR A 60 -18.56 -10.68 -20.60
CA TYR A 60 -18.98 -10.96 -21.98
C TYR A 60 -18.42 -9.95 -22.98
N LEU A 61 -18.34 -8.67 -22.58
CA LEU A 61 -17.61 -7.63 -23.33
C LEU A 61 -16.16 -8.03 -23.52
N GLN A 62 -15.49 -8.44 -22.44
CA GLN A 62 -14.10 -8.85 -22.44
C GLN A 62 -13.84 -10.08 -23.33
N ASP A 63 -14.59 -11.16 -23.12
CA ASP A 63 -14.30 -12.47 -23.72
C ASP A 63 -14.77 -12.56 -25.18
N VAL A 64 -15.90 -11.92 -25.50
CA VAL A 64 -16.64 -12.16 -26.75
C VAL A 64 -16.74 -10.90 -27.61
N LEU A 65 -17.32 -9.82 -27.09
CA LEU A 65 -17.78 -8.69 -27.93
C LEU A 65 -16.66 -7.71 -28.31
N ARG A 66 -15.86 -7.28 -27.33
CA ARG A 66 -14.77 -6.28 -27.47
C ARG A 66 -15.18 -5.01 -28.22
N PHE A 67 -16.39 -4.51 -27.96
CA PHE A 67 -16.91 -3.30 -28.58
C PHE A 67 -16.06 -2.06 -28.24
N GLU A 68 -15.57 -1.38 -29.28
CA GLU A 68 -14.74 -0.18 -29.10
C GLU A 68 -15.54 0.97 -28.49
N SER A 69 -16.84 1.10 -28.79
CA SER A 69 -17.66 2.16 -28.20
C SER A 69 -17.83 2.01 -26.69
N SER A 70 -17.70 0.79 -26.15
CA SER A 70 -17.75 0.53 -24.71
C SER A 70 -16.59 1.20 -23.96
N VAL A 71 -15.50 1.59 -24.63
CA VAL A 71 -14.39 2.33 -23.99
C VAL A 71 -14.88 3.64 -23.37
N SER A 72 -15.70 4.40 -24.10
CA SER A 72 -16.25 5.68 -23.63
C SER A 72 -17.20 5.50 -22.45
N VAL A 73 -17.96 4.41 -22.46
CA VAL A 73 -18.86 4.00 -21.38
C VAL A 73 -18.08 3.63 -20.13
N ILE A 74 -17.04 2.81 -20.27
CA ILE A 74 -16.18 2.42 -19.16
C ILE A 74 -15.48 3.66 -18.57
N ASP A 75 -15.02 4.59 -19.40
CA ASP A 75 -14.44 5.85 -18.92
C ASP A 75 -15.44 6.64 -18.06
N GLN A 76 -16.70 6.71 -18.50
CA GLN A 76 -17.76 7.35 -17.75
C GLN A 76 -18.00 6.66 -16.40
N ILE A 77 -18.09 5.33 -16.37
CA ILE A 77 -18.30 4.56 -15.13
C ILE A 77 -17.15 4.79 -14.15
N LEU A 78 -15.90 4.66 -14.60
CA LEU A 78 -14.71 4.89 -13.76
C LEU A 78 -14.62 6.33 -13.25
N THR A 79 -15.09 7.31 -14.04
CA THR A 79 -15.12 8.72 -13.63
C THR A 79 -16.20 9.00 -12.58
N GLN A 80 -17.38 8.39 -12.72
CA GLN A 80 -18.48 8.54 -11.77
C GLN A 80 -18.24 7.77 -10.47
N GLY A 81 -17.38 6.75 -10.51
CA GLY A 81 -17.15 5.83 -9.40
C GLY A 81 -18.23 4.76 -9.32
N PHE A 82 -18.18 3.96 -8.26
CA PHE A 82 -18.95 2.73 -8.17
C PHE A 82 -20.07 2.76 -7.12
N GLU A 83 -20.49 3.94 -6.64
CA GLU A 83 -21.49 4.06 -5.56
C GLU A 83 -22.75 3.21 -5.79
N TYR A 84 -23.22 3.13 -7.04
CA TYR A 84 -24.39 2.34 -7.43
C TYR A 84 -24.13 0.82 -7.55
N MET A 85 -22.87 0.39 -7.59
CA MET A 85 -22.44 -1.00 -7.63
C MET A 85 -21.87 -1.50 -6.28
N ASN A 86 -21.62 -0.61 -5.32
CA ASN A 86 -20.95 -0.95 -4.05
C ASN A 86 -21.78 -1.85 -3.13
N HIS A 87 -23.08 -2.01 -3.39
CA HIS A 87 -23.89 -3.03 -2.72
C HIS A 87 -23.52 -4.46 -3.18
N TYR A 88 -22.90 -4.59 -4.35
CA TYR A 88 -22.65 -5.87 -5.01
C TYR A 88 -21.19 -6.31 -4.96
N SER A 89 -20.25 -5.36 -4.94
CA SER A 89 -18.83 -5.65 -4.84
C SER A 89 -18.04 -4.44 -4.34
N GLU A 90 -16.79 -4.67 -3.96
CA GLU A 90 -15.87 -3.60 -3.56
C GLU A 90 -15.28 -2.90 -4.79
N ASP A 91 -14.98 -1.61 -4.67
CA ASP A 91 -14.42 -0.78 -5.74
C ASP A 91 -13.24 -1.45 -6.48
N GLY A 92 -12.32 -2.08 -5.75
CA GLY A 92 -11.15 -2.74 -6.33
C GLY A 92 -11.50 -3.96 -7.17
N VAL A 93 -12.58 -4.67 -6.85
CA VAL A 93 -13.07 -5.80 -7.64
C VAL A 93 -13.75 -5.30 -8.92
N ILE A 94 -14.53 -4.22 -8.82
CA ILE A 94 -15.22 -3.62 -9.97
C ILE A 94 -14.19 -3.00 -10.93
N ALA A 95 -13.20 -2.28 -10.40
CA ALA A 95 -12.09 -1.73 -11.17
C ALA A 95 -11.36 -2.81 -11.99
N LYS A 96 -11.19 -4.03 -11.43
CA LYS A 96 -10.59 -5.16 -12.14
C LYS A 96 -11.40 -5.59 -13.35
N TRP A 97 -12.73 -5.65 -13.24
CA TRP A 97 -13.59 -6.03 -14.37
C TRP A 97 -13.36 -5.09 -15.55
N PHE A 98 -13.38 -3.79 -15.29
CA PHE A 98 -13.23 -2.77 -16.31
C PHE A 98 -11.79 -2.64 -16.83
N SER A 99 -10.77 -2.79 -15.99
CA SER A 99 -9.37 -2.77 -16.42
C SER A 99 -9.04 -3.94 -17.36
N HIS A 100 -9.63 -5.12 -17.10
CA HIS A 100 -9.55 -6.28 -17.98
C HIS A 100 -10.23 -6.02 -19.32
N ALA A 101 -11.47 -5.54 -19.30
CA ALA A 101 -12.21 -5.25 -20.52
C ALA A 101 -11.49 -4.21 -21.40
N LEU A 102 -10.98 -3.11 -20.82
CA LEU A 102 -10.19 -2.11 -21.55
C LEU A 102 -8.92 -2.70 -22.17
N MET A 103 -8.20 -3.55 -21.43
CA MET A 103 -6.99 -4.19 -21.95
C MET A 103 -7.28 -5.13 -23.11
N ASP A 104 -8.35 -5.93 -23.00
CA ASP A 104 -8.71 -6.91 -24.03
C ASP A 104 -9.37 -6.27 -25.27
N ILE A 105 -10.02 -5.11 -25.12
CA ILE A 105 -10.41 -4.26 -26.26
C ILE A 105 -9.16 -3.72 -26.97
N GLY A 106 -8.16 -3.26 -26.22
CA GLY A 106 -6.80 -3.02 -26.71
C GLY A 106 -6.62 -1.85 -27.69
N THR A 107 -7.62 -1.00 -27.89
CA THR A 107 -7.50 0.21 -28.74
C THR A 107 -6.64 1.29 -28.09
N PRO A 108 -6.04 2.22 -28.87
CA PRO A 108 -5.33 3.38 -28.32
C PRO A 108 -6.17 4.21 -27.33
N GLU A 109 -7.47 4.33 -27.59
CA GLU A 109 -8.44 4.98 -26.73
C GLU A 109 -8.59 4.24 -25.40
N ALA A 110 -8.67 2.90 -25.43
CA ALA A 110 -8.75 2.08 -24.21
C ALA A 110 -7.51 2.25 -23.33
N ILE A 111 -6.32 2.27 -23.95
CA ILE A 111 -5.06 2.54 -23.23
C ILE A 111 -5.03 3.97 -22.67
N THR A 112 -5.60 4.94 -23.38
CA THR A 112 -5.73 6.32 -22.90
C THR A 112 -6.61 6.40 -21.66
N VAL A 113 -7.74 5.67 -21.64
CA VAL A 113 -8.63 5.57 -20.47
C VAL A 113 -7.91 4.90 -19.29
N LEU A 114 -7.17 3.81 -19.50
CA LEU A 114 -6.35 3.19 -18.45
C LEU A 114 -5.34 4.18 -17.85
N LYS A 115 -4.63 4.95 -18.69
CA LYS A 115 -3.66 5.96 -18.23
C LYS A 115 -4.33 7.10 -17.46
N LYS A 116 -5.46 7.61 -17.95
CA LYS A 116 -6.26 8.63 -17.26
C LYS A 116 -6.65 8.19 -15.85
N HIS A 117 -7.16 6.96 -15.71
CA HIS A 117 -7.62 6.45 -14.41
C HIS A 117 -6.51 5.92 -13.51
N ALA A 118 -5.29 5.74 -14.03
CA ALA A 118 -4.08 5.52 -13.21
C ALA A 118 -3.67 6.76 -12.39
N GLU A 119 -4.37 7.88 -12.54
CA GLU A 119 -4.26 9.11 -11.73
C GLU A 119 -5.55 9.40 -10.94
N SER A 120 -6.50 8.46 -10.89
CA SER A 120 -7.79 8.63 -10.21
C SER A 120 -7.61 9.00 -8.73
N SER A 121 -8.49 9.84 -8.18
CA SER A 121 -8.53 10.11 -6.74
C SER A 121 -8.96 8.87 -5.93
N ASN A 122 -9.76 7.99 -6.53
CA ASN A 122 -10.14 6.71 -5.93
C ASN A 122 -8.91 5.77 -5.91
N PRO A 123 -8.41 5.37 -4.72
CA PRO A 123 -7.19 4.58 -4.60
C PRO A 123 -7.33 3.16 -5.19
N GLU A 124 -8.51 2.56 -5.18
CA GLU A 124 -8.73 1.22 -5.72
C GLU A 124 -8.69 1.22 -7.25
N ILE A 125 -9.37 2.20 -7.88
CA ILE A 125 -9.29 2.42 -9.32
C ILE A 125 -7.85 2.71 -9.73
N ARG A 126 -7.21 3.67 -9.07
CA ARG A 126 -5.84 4.11 -9.37
C ARG A 126 -4.86 2.94 -9.35
N GLN A 127 -4.88 2.14 -8.27
CA GLN A 127 -3.96 1.01 -8.11
C GLN A 127 -4.19 -0.09 -9.15
N GLU A 128 -5.45 -0.43 -9.45
CA GLU A 128 -5.75 -1.45 -10.46
C GLU A 128 -5.30 -1.01 -11.86
N MET A 129 -5.52 0.25 -12.24
CA MET A 129 -5.07 0.74 -13.55
C MET A 129 -3.54 0.79 -13.65
N GLN A 130 -2.86 1.22 -12.59
CA GLN A 130 -1.39 1.17 -12.51
C GLN A 130 -0.85 -0.26 -12.63
N TYR A 131 -1.43 -1.20 -11.89
CA TYR A 131 -1.11 -2.63 -11.99
C TYR A 131 -1.30 -3.14 -13.43
N ARG A 132 -2.44 -2.82 -14.03
CA ARG A 132 -2.81 -3.26 -15.38
C ARG A 132 -1.82 -2.77 -16.43
N LEU A 133 -1.47 -1.50 -16.39
CA LEU A 133 -0.50 -0.87 -17.30
C LEU A 133 0.90 -1.48 -17.12
N LEU A 134 1.33 -1.67 -15.87
CA LEU A 134 2.66 -2.20 -15.56
C LEU A 134 2.79 -3.67 -15.97
N LYS A 135 1.82 -4.52 -15.61
CA LYS A 135 1.81 -5.96 -15.92
C LYS A 135 1.89 -6.24 -17.42
N ASN A 136 1.32 -5.37 -18.24
CA ASN A 136 1.31 -5.52 -19.70
C ASN A 136 2.44 -4.75 -20.39
N GLY A 137 3.42 -4.23 -19.64
CA GLY A 137 4.59 -3.54 -20.20
C GLY A 137 4.26 -2.22 -20.91
N ILE A 138 3.09 -1.63 -20.64
CA ILE A 138 2.69 -0.33 -21.20
C ILE A 138 3.43 0.80 -20.48
N ILE A 139 3.66 0.62 -19.18
CA ILE A 139 4.59 1.42 -18.39
C ILE A 139 5.64 0.49 -17.78
N ASN A 140 6.84 1.01 -17.55
CA ASN A 140 7.93 0.24 -16.94
C ASN A 140 8.05 0.47 -15.43
N LYS A 141 7.43 1.54 -14.93
CA LYS A 141 7.41 1.88 -13.51
C LYS A 141 6.16 2.68 -13.19
N ILE A 142 5.70 2.58 -11.94
CA ILE A 142 4.60 3.39 -11.43
C ILE A 142 5.18 4.72 -10.93
N PRO A 143 4.62 5.88 -11.33
CA PRO A 143 5.02 7.17 -10.79
C PRO A 143 4.80 7.22 -9.27
N TYR A 144 5.76 7.81 -8.57
CA TYR A 144 5.68 8.12 -7.15
C TYR A 144 6.30 9.50 -6.92
N ASP A 145 5.94 10.15 -5.81
CA ASP A 145 6.51 11.45 -5.45
C ASP A 145 8.01 11.31 -5.23
N SER A 146 8.80 12.31 -5.63
CA SER A 146 10.23 12.27 -5.38
C SER A 146 10.50 12.11 -3.89
N ILE A 147 11.24 11.06 -3.53
CA ILE A 147 11.67 10.82 -2.16
C ILE A 147 13.16 11.11 -2.02
N SER A 148 13.57 11.43 -0.80
CA SER A 148 14.95 11.82 -0.50
C SER A 148 15.88 10.66 -0.14
N LEU A 149 15.37 9.42 -0.13
CA LEU A 149 16.15 8.21 0.16
C LEU A 149 16.94 7.76 -1.08
N GLN A 150 18.17 7.31 -0.87
CA GLN A 150 18.91 6.60 -1.90
C GLN A 150 18.32 5.21 -2.06
N LEU A 151 18.10 4.78 -3.30
CA LEU A 151 17.43 3.52 -3.63
C LEU A 151 18.39 2.55 -4.32
N THR A 152 18.14 1.26 -4.14
CA THR A 152 18.80 0.14 -4.81
C THR A 152 17.75 -0.92 -5.14
N SER A 153 18.06 -1.88 -6.01
CA SER A 153 17.14 -3.00 -6.23
C SER A 153 17.06 -3.88 -4.98
N TYR A 154 15.93 -4.55 -4.78
CA TYR A 154 15.79 -5.50 -3.69
C TYR A 154 16.87 -6.60 -3.72
N GLU A 155 17.20 -7.12 -4.90
CA GLU A 155 18.23 -8.15 -5.07
C GLU A 155 19.62 -7.66 -4.66
N GLU A 156 20.01 -6.46 -5.07
CA GLU A 156 21.27 -5.82 -4.66
C GLU A 156 21.32 -5.59 -3.15
N GLN A 157 20.22 -5.11 -2.56
CA GLN A 157 20.10 -4.93 -1.12
C GLN A 157 20.31 -6.25 -0.38
N GLN A 158 19.64 -7.33 -0.80
CA GLN A 158 19.77 -8.64 -0.16
C GLN A 158 21.18 -9.21 -0.28
N ALA A 159 21.83 -9.06 -1.45
CA ALA A 159 23.19 -9.51 -1.67
C ALA A 159 24.22 -8.78 -0.79
N SER A 160 23.95 -7.53 -0.40
CA SER A 160 24.83 -6.72 0.44
C SER A 160 24.70 -6.98 1.95
N LEU A 161 23.57 -7.55 2.39
CA LEU A 161 23.26 -7.72 3.81
C LEU A 161 23.69 -9.11 4.33
N PRO A 162 24.05 -9.21 5.62
CA PRO A 162 24.32 -10.51 6.25
C PRO A 162 23.09 -11.41 6.20
N THR A 163 23.29 -12.72 6.18
CA THR A 163 22.19 -13.70 6.08
C THR A 163 21.65 -14.17 7.44
N GLU A 164 22.41 -13.99 8.52
CA GLU A 164 22.08 -14.42 9.88
C GLU A 164 22.64 -13.47 10.95
N GLY A 165 22.14 -13.60 12.19
CA GLY A 165 22.58 -12.78 13.33
C GLY A 165 21.72 -11.54 13.58
N ASN A 166 22.03 -10.80 14.64
CA ASN A 166 21.34 -9.55 15.00
C ASN A 166 22.08 -8.38 14.37
N HIS A 167 21.42 -7.58 13.55
CA HIS A 167 22.07 -6.46 12.85
C HIS A 167 21.27 -5.18 12.95
N PHE A 168 21.95 -4.08 13.30
CA PHE A 168 21.40 -2.75 13.12
C PHE A 168 21.54 -2.39 11.63
N ILE A 169 20.46 -2.58 10.87
CA ILE A 169 20.40 -2.26 9.44
C ILE A 169 19.59 -0.97 9.29
N ALA A 170 20.17 0.04 8.63
CA ALA A 170 19.53 1.33 8.44
C ALA A 170 19.95 1.99 7.12
N HIS A 171 19.14 2.94 6.65
CA HIS A 171 19.56 3.89 5.63
C HIS A 171 20.30 5.07 6.29
N GLU A 172 21.42 5.49 5.70
CA GLU A 172 22.18 6.67 6.11
C GLU A 172 22.30 7.65 4.96
N ALA A 173 22.07 8.92 5.27
CA ALA A 173 22.48 10.04 4.43
C ALA A 173 23.12 11.11 5.31
N ASP A 174 24.26 11.63 4.86
CA ASP A 174 25.07 12.61 5.58
C ASP A 174 25.38 12.15 7.02
N ASP A 175 24.96 12.91 8.03
CA ASP A 175 25.10 12.57 9.45
C ASP A 175 23.79 12.07 10.08
N THR A 176 22.88 11.53 9.27
CA THR A 176 21.57 11.05 9.74
C THR A 176 21.37 9.56 9.48
N LEU A 177 20.56 8.94 10.35
CA LEU A 177 19.98 7.62 10.15
C LEU A 177 18.48 7.77 9.93
N THR A 178 17.94 6.97 9.03
CA THR A 178 16.49 6.90 8.77
C THR A 178 15.87 5.79 9.60
N PHE A 179 14.78 6.11 10.28
CA PHE A 179 13.87 5.15 10.88
C PHE A 179 12.52 5.24 10.20
N TYR A 180 11.78 4.14 10.18
CA TYR A 180 10.45 4.07 9.61
C TYR A 180 9.40 3.81 10.69
N ALA A 181 8.24 4.41 10.49
CA ALA A 181 7.04 4.16 11.28
C ALA A 181 5.80 4.29 10.40
N ALA A 182 4.77 3.51 10.73
CA ALA A 182 3.49 3.55 10.04
C ALA A 182 2.41 4.13 10.94
N PHE A 183 1.56 4.98 10.36
CA PHE A 183 0.48 5.68 11.07
C PHE A 183 -0.77 5.82 10.19
N ASN A 184 -1.85 6.31 10.79
CA ASN A 184 -3.02 6.78 10.06
C ASN A 184 -2.81 8.19 9.49
N ASP A 185 -3.74 8.63 8.65
CA ASP A 185 -3.69 9.95 8.00
C ASP A 185 -3.59 11.11 8.97
N ALA A 186 -4.35 11.10 10.06
CA ALA A 186 -4.38 12.21 11.01
C ALA A 186 -3.01 12.47 11.65
N ILE A 187 -2.32 11.40 12.07
CA ILE A 187 -0.97 11.50 12.65
C ILE A 187 0.05 11.89 11.57
N ALA A 188 0.03 11.21 10.42
CA ALA A 188 0.99 11.45 9.34
C ALA A 188 0.90 12.87 8.78
N ASN A 189 -0.32 13.35 8.49
CA ASN A 189 -0.54 14.70 7.97
C ASN A 189 -0.03 15.75 8.96
N TYR A 190 -0.31 15.60 10.26
CA TYR A 190 0.22 16.52 11.28
C TYR A 190 1.76 16.47 11.32
N ALA A 191 2.33 15.27 11.37
CA ALA A 191 3.76 15.06 11.52
C ALA A 191 4.55 15.67 10.36
N VAL A 192 4.11 15.42 9.13
CA VAL A 192 4.73 15.95 7.90
C VAL A 192 4.59 17.47 7.84
N ALA A 193 3.40 18.02 8.11
CA ALA A 193 3.17 19.47 8.04
C ALA A 193 3.97 20.26 9.08
N ASN A 194 4.21 19.67 10.26
CA ASN A 194 4.89 20.34 11.37
C ASN A 194 6.34 19.91 11.56
N GLN A 195 6.81 18.90 10.80
CA GLN A 195 8.11 18.24 10.97
C GLN A 195 8.36 17.76 12.42
N ARG A 196 7.28 17.36 13.11
CA ARG A 196 7.30 16.81 14.48
C ARG A 196 5.97 16.13 14.78
N PHE A 197 5.97 15.14 15.65
CA PHE A 197 4.72 14.54 16.12
C PHE A 197 4.01 15.41 17.17
N GLY A 198 2.69 15.27 17.26
CA GLY A 198 1.85 16.05 18.16
C GLY A 198 0.40 16.07 17.71
N GLY A 199 -0.29 17.17 18.00
CA GLY A 199 -1.72 17.29 17.78
C GLY A 199 -2.53 16.39 18.71
N HIS A 200 -3.83 16.25 18.41
CA HIS A 200 -4.75 15.45 19.24
C HIS A 200 -4.72 13.96 18.90
N ALA A 201 -4.24 13.58 17.72
CA ALA A 201 -4.23 12.20 17.24
C ALA A 201 -3.03 11.37 17.73
N PHE A 202 -1.86 12.01 17.94
CA PHE A 202 -0.66 11.33 18.43
C PHE A 202 -0.65 11.25 19.96
N SER A 203 -0.44 10.04 20.50
CA SER A 203 -0.44 9.82 21.95
C SER A 203 0.97 9.64 22.49
N PHE A 204 1.39 10.55 23.38
CA PHE A 204 2.65 10.44 24.14
C PHE A 204 2.58 9.45 25.30
N ASN A 205 1.39 8.92 25.61
CA ASN A 205 1.17 8.02 26.75
C ASN A 205 1.32 6.53 26.37
N ARG A 206 1.52 6.24 25.08
CA ARG A 206 1.74 4.87 24.58
C ARG A 206 3.14 4.75 24.02
N MET A 207 3.65 3.52 24.03
CA MET A 207 4.91 3.19 23.35
C MET A 207 4.75 3.46 21.85
N THR A 208 5.72 4.16 21.25
CA THR A 208 5.85 4.28 19.80
C THR A 208 7.00 3.40 19.34
N TRP A 209 6.75 2.54 18.36
CA TRP A 209 7.76 1.63 17.82
C TRP A 209 8.27 2.12 16.47
N ILE A 210 9.58 2.29 16.36
CA ILE A 210 10.27 2.68 15.13
C ILE A 210 11.22 1.57 14.68
N LYS A 211 11.46 1.49 13.37
CA LYS A 211 12.28 0.44 12.75
C LYS A 211 13.29 1.07 11.80
N PRO A 212 14.60 0.87 11.96
CA PRO A 212 15.56 1.34 10.97
C PRO A 212 15.55 0.48 9.70
N SER A 213 15.06 -0.77 9.77
CA SER A 213 14.91 -1.66 8.62
C SER A 213 13.60 -1.42 7.88
N PHE A 214 13.70 -1.13 6.58
CA PHE A 214 12.56 -0.91 5.68
C PHE A 214 11.72 -2.17 5.52
N MET A 215 12.33 -3.32 5.21
CA MET A 215 11.60 -4.58 4.98
C MET A 215 10.85 -5.03 6.23
N TRP A 216 11.45 -4.85 7.42
CA TRP A 216 10.75 -5.10 8.68
C TRP A 216 9.53 -4.18 8.87
N MET A 217 9.63 -2.91 8.48
CA MET A 217 8.49 -1.98 8.49
C MET A 217 7.42 -2.35 7.46
N MET A 218 7.82 -2.77 6.26
CA MET A 218 6.87 -3.16 5.21
C MET A 218 6.11 -4.42 5.59
N TYR A 219 6.78 -5.43 6.14
CA TYR A 219 6.09 -6.58 6.71
C TYR A 219 5.07 -6.16 7.77
N ARG A 220 5.48 -5.32 8.72
CA ARG A 220 4.63 -4.94 9.87
C ARG A 220 3.40 -4.09 9.50
N SER A 221 3.51 -3.30 8.44
CA SER A 221 2.43 -2.45 7.91
C SER A 221 1.65 -3.10 6.75
N GLU A 222 1.96 -4.35 6.41
CA GLU A 222 1.43 -5.00 5.21
C GLU A 222 1.63 -4.14 3.96
N TRP A 223 2.80 -3.52 3.84
CA TRP A 223 3.11 -2.60 2.74
C TRP A 223 2.11 -1.44 2.61
N ALA A 224 1.81 -0.81 3.75
CA ALA A 224 0.88 0.32 3.89
C ALA A 224 -0.61 -0.02 3.67
N THR A 225 -1.03 -1.29 3.79
CA THR A 225 -2.46 -1.65 3.76
C THR A 225 -3.05 -1.95 5.12
N ALA A 226 -2.22 -2.22 6.14
CA ALA A 226 -2.71 -2.58 7.46
C ALA A 226 -3.51 -1.43 8.09
N GLU A 227 -4.58 -1.78 8.81
CA GLU A 227 -5.45 -0.82 9.49
C GLU A 227 -4.65 0.11 10.43
N ASN A 228 -4.91 1.42 10.33
CA ASN A 228 -4.22 2.49 11.07
C ASN A 228 -2.70 2.60 10.80
N GLN A 229 -2.21 1.99 9.72
CA GLN A 229 -0.80 1.96 9.31
C GLN A 229 -0.63 2.23 7.80
N GLN A 230 -1.55 2.98 7.21
CA GLN A 230 -1.57 3.26 5.77
C GLN A 230 -0.58 4.34 5.33
N ARG A 231 0.03 5.07 6.27
CA ARG A 231 1.00 6.13 5.97
C ARG A 231 2.36 5.76 6.51
N ILE A 232 3.34 5.62 5.62
CA ILE A 232 4.72 5.26 5.96
C ILE A 232 5.57 6.53 6.01
N LEU A 233 6.15 6.81 7.17
CA LEU A 233 7.02 7.95 7.37
C LEU A 233 8.49 7.51 7.47
N ALA A 234 9.36 8.16 6.70
CA ALA A 234 10.79 8.15 6.90
C ALA A 234 11.17 9.27 7.88
N LEU A 235 11.79 8.89 8.99
CA LEU A 235 12.09 9.71 10.16
C LEU A 235 13.61 9.84 10.29
N ARG A 236 14.17 11.01 9.94
CA ARG A 236 15.62 11.25 9.97
C ARG A 236 16.08 11.80 11.30
N ILE A 237 17.07 11.13 11.88
CA ILE A 237 17.66 11.49 13.18
C ILE A 237 19.15 11.60 13.00
N ARG A 238 19.79 12.58 13.64
CA ARG A 238 21.26 12.65 13.67
C ARG A 238 21.83 11.38 14.30
N LYS A 239 22.91 10.84 13.74
CA LYS A 239 23.57 9.62 14.25
C LYS A 239 23.86 9.70 15.74
N GLN A 240 24.41 10.82 16.20
CA GLN A 240 24.72 11.02 17.62
C GLN A 240 23.49 10.91 18.53
N ASP A 241 22.31 11.34 18.06
CA ASP A 241 21.09 11.35 18.85
C ASP A 241 20.44 9.95 18.82
N ALA A 242 20.53 9.25 17.69
CA ALA A 242 20.17 7.83 17.60
C ALA A 242 21.05 6.97 18.53
N VAL A 243 22.36 7.22 18.58
CA VAL A 243 23.29 6.53 19.50
C VAL A 243 22.92 6.76 20.95
N LYS A 244 22.68 8.02 21.37
CA LYS A 244 22.26 8.33 22.74
C LYS A 244 20.96 7.61 23.12
N MET A 245 19.98 7.64 22.23
CA MET A 245 18.71 6.92 22.42
C MET A 245 18.93 5.41 22.57
N LEU A 246 19.77 4.80 21.75
CA LEU A 246 20.09 3.37 21.83
C LEU A 246 20.84 2.99 23.12
N GLN A 247 21.70 3.87 23.63
CA GLN A 247 22.42 3.65 24.90
C GLN A 247 21.48 3.53 26.11
N GLU A 248 20.29 4.12 26.06
CA GLU A 248 19.26 3.98 27.09
C GLU A 248 18.43 2.68 26.95
N GLY A 249 18.66 1.94 25.87
CA GLY A 249 17.91 0.76 25.48
C GLY A 249 18.09 -0.45 26.39
N VAL A 250 16.96 -1.08 26.72
CA VAL A 250 16.89 -2.37 27.44
C VAL A 250 16.17 -3.42 26.60
N LEU A 251 16.68 -4.66 26.57
CA LEU A 251 16.03 -5.74 25.83
C LEU A 251 14.59 -5.97 26.33
N SER A 252 13.64 -6.13 25.41
CA SER A 252 12.24 -6.45 25.72
C SER A 252 12.04 -7.90 26.20
N SER A 253 13.07 -8.74 26.09
CA SER A 253 13.11 -10.12 26.58
C SER A 253 14.37 -10.38 27.39
N PHE A 254 14.28 -11.23 28.41
CA PHE A 254 15.43 -11.65 29.20
C PHE A 254 16.47 -12.38 28.33
N ASP A 255 17.74 -12.04 28.53
CA ASP A 255 18.89 -12.70 27.91
C ASP A 255 19.93 -12.99 28.99
N ALA A 256 20.12 -14.27 29.29
CA ALA A 256 21.05 -14.74 30.33
C ALA A 256 22.53 -14.45 30.00
N THR A 257 22.85 -14.07 28.76
CA THR A 257 24.20 -13.64 28.38
C THR A 257 24.46 -12.17 28.69
N LYS A 258 23.40 -11.36 28.90
CA LYS A 258 23.47 -9.91 29.14
C LYS A 258 23.10 -9.52 30.57
N TYR A 259 22.26 -10.32 31.23
CA TYR A 259 21.76 -10.05 32.56
C TYR A 259 22.14 -11.15 33.53
N THR A 260 22.49 -10.77 34.77
CA THR A 260 22.82 -11.71 35.84
C THR A 260 21.64 -12.60 36.21
N ASP A 261 20.43 -12.03 36.28
CA ASP A 261 19.18 -12.73 36.53
C ASP A 261 17.97 -11.95 35.97
N GLU A 262 16.80 -12.59 36.01
CA GLU A 262 15.56 -12.03 35.51
C GLU A 262 15.06 -10.83 36.35
N ALA A 263 15.43 -10.75 37.63
CA ALA A 263 15.01 -9.66 38.51
C ALA A 263 15.75 -8.36 38.18
N ALA A 264 17.06 -8.43 37.95
CA ALA A 264 17.89 -7.32 37.48
C ALA A 264 17.40 -6.81 36.11
N TRP A 265 17.09 -7.72 35.19
CA TRP A 265 16.50 -7.36 33.89
C TRP A 265 15.14 -6.65 34.04
N LYS A 266 14.22 -7.19 34.87
CA LYS A 266 12.90 -6.56 35.11
C LYS A 266 13.04 -5.18 35.72
N GLN A 267 13.99 -4.99 36.64
CA GLN A 267 14.29 -3.70 37.22
C GLN A 267 14.74 -2.69 36.14
N ASP A 268 15.77 -3.04 35.35
CA ASP A 268 16.26 -2.22 34.24
C ASP A 268 15.15 -1.91 33.23
N LEU A 269 14.33 -2.90 32.86
CA LEU A 269 13.23 -2.76 31.91
C LEU A 269 12.11 -1.84 32.42
N SER A 270 11.84 -1.87 33.72
CA SER A 270 10.81 -1.02 34.34
C SER A 270 11.21 0.46 34.35
N GLN A 271 12.51 0.73 34.51
CA GLN A 271 13.07 2.07 34.60
C GLN A 271 13.39 2.69 33.23
N SER A 272 13.67 1.86 32.21
CA SER A 272 14.01 2.36 30.88
C SER A 272 12.79 2.87 30.11
N GLU A 273 12.99 3.98 29.40
CA GLU A 273 12.06 4.56 28.44
C GLU A 273 12.30 4.09 26.99
N VAL A 274 13.36 3.31 26.77
CA VAL A 274 13.75 2.75 25.47
C VAL A 274 13.78 1.23 25.53
N ARG A 275 12.93 0.58 24.72
CA ARG A 275 12.89 -0.88 24.58
C ARG A 275 13.53 -1.31 23.28
N ILE A 276 14.39 -2.32 23.36
CA ILE A 276 15.04 -2.92 22.21
C ILE A 276 14.48 -4.32 22.00
N GLN A 277 14.03 -4.61 20.79
CA GLN A 277 13.52 -5.92 20.42
C GLN A 277 14.20 -6.40 19.13
N TRP A 278 14.64 -7.66 19.14
CA TRP A 278 15.18 -8.34 17.96
C TRP A 278 14.12 -9.28 17.39
N ASP A 279 13.52 -8.87 16.28
CA ASP A 279 12.54 -9.66 15.54
C ASP A 279 13.19 -10.22 14.27
N PRO A 280 12.67 -11.31 13.68
CA PRO A 280 13.14 -11.76 12.38
C PRO A 280 13.05 -10.62 11.36
N ASP A 281 14.07 -10.48 10.51
CA ASP A 281 13.90 -9.72 9.27
C ASP A 281 13.05 -10.54 8.29
N HIS A 282 12.55 -9.91 7.23
CA HIS A 282 11.60 -10.52 6.30
C HIS A 282 12.00 -10.31 4.84
N ASP A 283 11.73 -11.32 4.02
CA ASP A 283 11.92 -11.24 2.57
C ASP A 283 10.72 -10.59 1.85
N GLU A 284 10.77 -10.53 0.51
CA GLU A 284 9.74 -9.93 -0.35
C GLU A 284 8.37 -10.65 -0.28
N PHE A 285 8.35 -11.87 0.24
CA PHE A 285 7.15 -12.68 0.46
C PHE A 285 6.66 -12.63 1.91
N GLY A 286 7.37 -11.92 2.79
CA GLY A 286 7.06 -11.87 4.21
C GLY A 286 7.47 -13.13 4.98
N MET A 287 8.40 -13.91 4.45
CA MET A 287 8.97 -15.06 5.16
C MET A 287 10.10 -14.60 6.06
N LYS A 288 10.22 -15.28 7.21
CA LYS A 288 11.25 -14.97 8.21
C LYS A 288 12.64 -15.34 7.70
N LEU A 289 13.57 -14.42 7.83
CA LEU A 289 15.00 -14.64 7.59
C LEU A 289 15.70 -15.10 8.87
N LYS A 290 16.90 -15.68 8.73
CA LYS A 290 17.75 -16.06 9.88
C LYS A 290 18.36 -14.85 10.57
N ARG A 291 18.59 -13.77 9.83
CA ARG A 291 18.99 -12.48 10.42
C ARG A 291 17.81 -11.83 11.12
N LYS A 292 18.10 -11.04 12.15
CA LYS A 292 17.12 -10.27 12.90
C LYS A 292 17.30 -8.79 12.68
N ALA A 293 16.17 -8.10 12.54
CA ALA A 293 16.09 -6.65 12.51
C ALA A 293 15.71 -6.11 13.90
N ILE A 294 16.23 -4.93 14.21
CA ILE A 294 15.92 -4.24 15.45
C ILE A 294 14.60 -3.48 15.35
N GLN A 295 13.81 -3.49 16.42
CA GLN A 295 12.70 -2.57 16.64
C GLN A 295 12.93 -1.82 17.95
N ILE A 296 12.73 -0.50 17.94
CA ILE A 296 12.98 0.37 19.08
C ILE A 296 11.67 0.97 19.55
N GLY A 297 11.31 0.70 20.80
CA GLY A 297 10.13 1.22 21.45
C GLY A 297 10.48 2.41 22.32
N LEU A 298 9.81 3.54 22.12
CA LEU A 298 10.00 4.78 22.86
C LEU A 298 8.75 5.13 23.66
N LYS A 299 8.92 5.47 24.94
CA LYS A 299 7.84 5.99 25.81
C LYS A 299 8.34 7.19 26.62
N GLY A 300 7.43 7.81 27.38
CA GLY A 300 7.78 8.80 28.38
C GLY A 300 8.50 10.03 27.82
N GLU A 301 9.54 10.49 28.52
CA GLU A 301 10.28 11.68 28.14
C GLU A 301 11.15 11.47 26.89
N VAL A 302 11.75 10.28 26.72
CA VAL A 302 12.49 9.96 25.49
C VAL A 302 11.58 10.02 24.26
N LEU A 303 10.35 9.51 24.35
CA LEU A 303 9.37 9.65 23.26
C LEU A 303 9.06 11.13 22.96
N ARG A 304 8.93 11.98 23.98
CA ARG A 304 8.67 13.41 23.77
C ARG A 304 9.83 14.05 23.01
N LYS A 305 11.06 13.89 23.48
CA LYS A 305 12.26 14.43 22.82
C LYS A 305 12.41 13.90 21.41
N PHE A 306 12.22 12.60 21.20
CA PHE A 306 12.20 12.00 19.87
C PHE A 306 11.19 12.72 18.96
N ALA A 307 9.94 12.79 19.41
CA ALA A 307 8.82 13.28 18.64
C ALA A 307 8.90 14.78 18.31
N THR A 308 9.51 15.59 19.17
CA THR A 308 9.45 17.06 19.07
C THR A 308 10.79 17.75 18.85
N GLU A 309 11.92 17.08 19.06
CA GLU A 309 13.25 17.72 19.07
C GLU A 309 14.31 16.97 18.25
N MET A 310 14.29 15.64 18.23
CA MET A 310 15.37 14.84 17.60
C MET A 310 15.20 14.65 16.09
N LEU A 311 13.98 14.80 15.58
CA LEU A 311 13.67 14.59 14.16
C LEU A 311 14.13 15.80 13.35
N SER A 312 15.10 15.55 12.47
CA SER A 312 15.59 16.55 11.51
C SER A 312 14.72 16.65 10.27
N GLN A 313 14.01 15.57 9.92
CA GLN A 313 13.05 15.53 8.83
C GLN A 313 12.05 14.39 9.02
N ILE A 314 10.80 14.65 8.62
CA ILE A 314 9.72 13.68 8.48
C ILE A 314 9.26 13.73 7.02
N GLU A 315 9.52 12.68 6.29
CA GLU A 315 9.10 12.52 4.89
C GLU A 315 8.04 11.42 4.79
N ASP A 316 6.95 11.71 4.08
CA ASP A 316 5.96 10.69 3.74
C ASP A 316 6.39 9.97 2.46
N ILE A 317 6.67 8.68 2.58
CA ILE A 317 7.10 7.84 1.46
C ILE A 317 6.00 6.88 0.98
N THR A 318 4.73 7.15 1.35
CA THR A 318 3.60 6.25 1.07
C THR A 318 3.35 6.05 -0.43
N SER A 319 3.53 7.09 -1.25
CA SER A 319 3.37 6.96 -2.71
C SER A 319 4.44 6.04 -3.31
N PHE A 320 5.69 6.15 -2.84
CA PHE A 320 6.77 5.22 -3.17
C PHE A 320 6.46 3.78 -2.73
N VAL A 321 6.08 3.58 -1.46
CA VAL A 321 5.74 2.24 -0.93
C VAL A 321 4.60 1.60 -1.73
N THR A 322 3.57 2.36 -2.07
CA THR A 322 2.44 1.88 -2.87
C THR A 322 2.89 1.46 -4.28
N ALA A 323 3.71 2.27 -4.95
CA ALA A 323 4.26 1.95 -6.26
C ALA A 323 5.11 0.67 -6.21
N GLN A 324 5.97 0.52 -5.20
CA GLN A 324 6.82 -0.66 -5.07
C GLN A 324 6.05 -1.91 -4.66
N ARG A 325 4.97 -1.77 -3.86
CA ARG A 325 4.06 -2.90 -3.54
C ARG A 325 3.45 -3.49 -4.81
N ILE A 326 2.98 -2.65 -5.74
CA ILE A 326 2.42 -3.10 -7.00
C ILE A 326 3.51 -3.74 -7.88
N GLN A 327 4.69 -3.12 -8.00
CA GLN A 327 5.82 -3.70 -8.72
C GLN A 327 6.18 -5.11 -8.19
N LYS A 328 6.31 -5.23 -6.86
CA LYS A 328 6.60 -6.47 -6.13
C LYS A 328 5.56 -7.57 -6.37
N SER A 329 4.31 -7.21 -6.67
CA SER A 329 3.24 -8.17 -6.99
C SER A 329 3.37 -8.80 -8.38
N ILE A 330 4.22 -8.22 -9.24
CA ILE A 330 4.42 -8.64 -10.62
C ILE A 330 5.77 -9.37 -10.75
N ASN A 331 6.83 -8.81 -10.17
CA ASN A 331 8.18 -9.37 -10.20
C ASN A 331 9.03 -8.88 -9.02
N SER A 332 10.25 -9.40 -8.89
CA SER A 332 11.21 -9.00 -7.84
C SER A 332 12.03 -7.75 -8.18
N ASP A 333 11.76 -7.09 -9.32
CA ASP A 333 12.44 -5.87 -9.77
C ASP A 333 11.77 -4.63 -9.16
N PHE A 334 11.75 -4.56 -7.83
CA PHE A 334 11.31 -3.40 -7.07
C PHE A 334 12.47 -2.79 -6.30
N LEU A 335 12.35 -1.51 -6.01
CA LEU A 335 13.35 -0.72 -5.31
C LEU A 335 13.08 -0.70 -3.82
N VAL A 336 14.15 -0.61 -3.05
CA VAL A 336 14.13 -0.39 -1.60
C VAL A 336 15.13 0.71 -1.25
N PRO A 337 14.98 1.38 -0.09
CA PRO A 337 16.04 2.23 0.45
C PRO A 337 17.34 1.44 0.60
N GLN A 338 18.46 2.04 0.21
CA GLN A 338 19.77 1.43 0.36
C GLN A 338 20.17 1.42 1.84
N GLU A 339 20.12 0.25 2.46
CA GLU A 339 20.44 0.05 3.87
C GLU A 339 21.76 -0.69 4.03
N LYS A 340 22.46 -0.43 5.13
CA LYS A 340 23.70 -1.13 5.49
C LYS A 340 23.73 -1.48 6.96
N VAL A 341 24.62 -2.41 7.31
CA VAL A 341 24.89 -2.76 8.70
C VAL A 341 25.69 -1.64 9.35
N PHE A 342 25.24 -1.18 10.51
CA PHE A 342 25.97 -0.23 11.35
C PHE A 342 26.60 -0.92 12.54
N PHE A 343 27.87 -0.60 12.72
CA PHE A 343 28.61 -0.93 13.92
C PHE A 343 28.80 0.35 14.70
N PHE A 344 28.36 0.36 15.95
CA PHE A 344 28.69 1.44 16.87
C PHE A 344 29.98 1.03 17.61
N GLU A 345 31.07 1.80 17.49
CA GLU A 345 32.35 1.64 18.22
C GLU A 345 32.29 1.72 19.78
N GLY A 346 32.01 0.62 20.47
CA GLY A 346 31.99 0.58 21.94
C GLY A 346 30.84 -0.24 22.49
N ASN A 347 30.75 -0.41 23.82
CA ASN A 347 29.61 -1.06 24.49
C ASN A 347 28.39 -0.11 24.47
N PHE A 348 27.89 0.22 23.28
CA PHE A 348 26.80 1.18 23.06
C PHE A 348 25.43 0.66 23.44
N LEU A 349 25.31 -0.64 23.60
CA LEU A 349 24.17 -1.27 24.19
C LEU A 349 24.67 -1.96 25.46
N LYS A 350 23.87 -1.96 26.53
CA LYS A 350 23.93 -3.04 27.55
C LYS A 350 23.69 -4.44 26.95
N ILE A 351 23.57 -4.51 25.62
CA ILE A 351 23.11 -5.60 24.78
C ILE A 351 24.11 -5.65 23.60
N SER A 352 25.35 -6.12 23.82
CA SER A 352 26.36 -6.18 22.73
C SER A 352 25.74 -6.69 21.42
N LEU A 353 25.83 -5.88 20.35
CA LEU A 353 25.33 -6.15 19.00
C LEU A 353 25.94 -7.43 18.43
#